data_AF-A0A3M0C6R4-F1
#
_entry.id   AF-A0A3M0C6R4-F1
#
_cell.length_a   1.000
_cell.length_b   1.000
_cell.length_c   1.000
_cell.angle_alpha   90.00
_cell.angle_beta   90.00
_cell.angle_gamma   90.00
#
_symmetry.space_group_name_H-M   'P 1'
#
loop_
_entity.id
_entity.type
_entity.pdbx_description
1 polymer ?
#
loop_
_entity_poly.entity_id
_entity_poly.type
_entity_poly.pdbx_seq_one_letter_code
_entity_poly.pdbx_strand_id
1 'polypeptide(L)' 'MQQPLPFDPDIYYGIVAENLFKNFGARALSVADMALNKMRALGDKEGLGIWLAIHEHLATRAAEVMREDLTGNSPTLH' A
#
# COMPACT_ATOMS: atom_id res chain seq x y z
N MET A 1 -33.07 -6.93 -3.12
CA MET A 1 -32.09 -6.27 -2.22
C MET A 1 -30.75 -6.94 -2.46
N GLN A 2 -29.77 -6.24 -3.03
CA GLN A 2 -28.40 -6.77 -3.14
C GLN A 2 -27.79 -6.72 -1.74
N GLN A 3 -27.39 -7.87 -1.20
CA GLN A 3 -26.68 -7.91 0.08
C GLN A 3 -25.30 -7.24 -0.11
N PRO A 4 -24.85 -6.39 0.84
CA PRO A 4 -23.50 -5.86 0.80
C PRO A 4 -22.51 -7.03 0.83
N LEU A 5 -21.51 -6.99 -0.03
CA LEU A 5 -20.39 -7.94 0.03
C LEU A 5 -19.74 -7.84 1.43
N PRO A 6 -19.32 -8.97 2.02
CA PRO A 6 -18.59 -8.96 3.28
C PRO A 6 -17.31 -8.12 3.13
N PHE A 7 -16.98 -7.37 4.18
CA PHE A 7 -15.73 -6.61 4.22
C PHE A 7 -14.55 -7.59 4.24
N ASP A 8 -13.70 -7.48 3.23
CA ASP A 8 -12.41 -8.17 3.17
C ASP A 8 -11.30 -7.16 3.48
N PRO A 9 -10.63 -7.27 4.65
CA PRO A 9 -9.55 -6.37 5.03
C PRO A 9 -8.40 -6.38 4.03
N ASP A 10 -8.07 -7.52 3.44
CA ASP A 10 -6.91 -7.63 2.55
C ASP A 10 -7.11 -6.84 1.25
N ILE A 11 -8.30 -6.96 0.65
CA ILE A 11 -8.72 -6.14 -0.50
C ILE A 11 -8.66 -4.65 -0.14
N TYR A 12 -9.13 -4.28 1.05
CA TYR A 12 -9.08 -2.91 1.51
C TYR A 12 -7.63 -2.39 1.65
N TYR A 13 -6.73 -3.17 2.23
CA TYR A 13 -5.32 -2.79 2.38
C TYR A 13 -4.62 -2.62 1.02
N GLY A 14 -4.91 -3.49 0.05
CA GLY A 14 -4.45 -3.33 -1.32
C GLY A 14 -4.92 -2.02 -1.97
N ILE A 15 -6.20 -1.65 -1.78
CA ILE A 15 -6.74 -0.36 -2.28
C ILE A 15 -6.03 0.83 -1.63
N VAL A 16 -5.79 0.77 -0.31
CA VAL A 16 -5.08 1.84 0.41
C VAL A 16 -3.64 1.96 -0.07
N ALA A 17 -2.94 0.83 -0.23
CA ALA A 17 -1.58 0.79 -0.75
C ALA A 17 -1.49 1.40 -2.15
N GLU A 18 -2.39 1.03 -3.06
CA GLU A 18 -2.44 1.57 -4.41
C GLU A 18 -2.70 3.09 -4.40
N ASN A 19 -3.60 3.57 -3.55
CA ASN A 19 -3.86 5.00 -3.40
C ASN A 19 -2.65 5.75 -2.81
N LEU A 20 -1.95 5.16 -1.83
CA LEU A 20 -0.73 5.75 -1.28
C LEU A 20 0.36 5.82 -2.36
N PHE A 21 0.55 4.76 -3.14
CA PHE A 21 1.53 4.74 -4.22
C PHE A 21 1.20 5.77 -5.30
N LYS A 22 -0.07 5.89 -5.73
CA LYS A 22 -0.50 6.92 -6.69
C LYS A 22 -0.22 8.35 -6.23
N ASN A 23 -0.39 8.63 -4.93
CA ASN A 23 -0.24 9.98 -4.40
C ASN A 23 1.22 10.33 -4.05
N PHE A 24 2.02 9.37 -3.60
CA PHE A 24 3.35 9.61 -3.06
C PHE A 24 4.49 8.99 -3.89
N GLY A 25 4.17 8.14 -4.87
CA GLY A 25 5.14 7.41 -5.68
C GLY A 25 6.08 6.57 -4.83
N ALA A 26 7.38 6.59 -5.16
CA ALA A 26 8.42 5.89 -4.41
C ALA A 26 8.49 6.27 -2.92
N ARG A 27 7.95 7.43 -2.50
CA ARG A 27 7.91 7.84 -1.09
C ARG A 27 6.82 7.16 -0.27
N ALA A 28 5.89 6.44 -0.90
CA ALA A 28 4.78 5.78 -0.21
C ALA A 28 5.26 4.81 0.89
N LEU A 29 6.34 4.07 0.63
CA LEU A 29 6.95 3.19 1.64
C LEU A 29 7.44 3.97 2.86
N SER A 30 8.15 5.09 2.66
CA SER A 30 8.60 5.93 3.77
C SER A 30 7.44 6.53 4.57
N VAL A 31 6.31 6.85 3.91
CA VAL A 31 5.09 7.30 4.60
C VAL A 31 4.50 6.18 5.46
N ALA A 32 4.46 4.95 4.95
CA ALA A 32 4.02 3.78 5.72
C ALA A 32 4.95 3.50 6.91
N ASP A 33 6.28 3.62 6.74
CA ASP A 33 7.25 3.49 7.83
C ASP A 33 7.04 4.52 8.94
N MET A 34 6.76 5.77 8.57
CA MET A 34 6.42 6.82 9.55
C MET A 34 5.16 6.46 10.34
N ALA A 35 4.14 5.94 9.67
CA ALA A 35 2.91 5.50 10.33
C ALA A 35 3.17 4.32 11.28
N LEU A 36 3.94 3.31 10.85
CA LEU A 36 4.35 2.18 11.69
C LEU A 36 5.09 2.65 12.95
N ASN A 37 6.05 3.56 12.81
CA ASN A 37 6.78 4.13 13.94
C ASN A 37 5.86 4.88 14.90
N LYS A 38 4.88 5.63 14.37
CA LYS A 38 3.86 6.30 15.18
C LYS A 38 2.99 5.30 15.94
N MET A 39 2.51 4.23 15.30
CA MET A 39 1.69 3.20 15.96
C MET A 39 2.47 2.51 17.09
N ARG A 40 3.75 2.19 16.85
CA ARG A 40 4.65 1.64 17.88
C ARG A 40 4.80 2.58 19.06
N ALA A 41 5.05 3.87 18.81
CA ALA A 41 5.23 4.87 19.85
C ALA A 41 3.97 5.06 20.70
N LEU A 42 2.78 4.90 20.11
CA LEU A 42 1.50 4.99 20.80
C LEU A 42 1.08 3.69 21.49
N GLY A 43 1.77 2.57 21.25
CA GLY A 43 1.34 1.24 21.71
C GLY A 43 0.06 0.73 21.02
N ASP A 44 -0.31 1.31 19.88
CA ASP A 44 -1.51 0.94 19.12
C ASP A 44 -1.25 -0.33 18.30
N LYS A 45 -1.60 -1.49 18.89
CA LYS A 45 -1.37 -2.80 18.27
C LYS A 45 -2.26 -3.04 17.05
N GLU A 46 -3.48 -2.52 17.06
CA GLU A 46 -4.44 -2.69 15.96
C GLU A 46 -4.01 -1.85 14.77
N GLY A 47 -3.73 -0.56 15.02
CA GLY A 47 -3.17 0.34 14.01
C GLY A 47 -1.86 -0.18 13.45
N LEU A 48 -0.99 -0.75 14.30
CA LEU A 48 0.25 -1.38 13.84
C LEU A 48 -0.01 -2.55 12.88
N GLY A 49 -0.97 -3.42 13.19
CA GLY A 49 -1.34 -4.54 12.32
C GLY A 49 -1.85 -4.08 10.95
N ILE A 50 -2.73 -3.07 10.95
CA ILE A 50 -3.27 -2.47 9.72
C ILE A 50 -2.14 -1.89 8.86
N TRP A 51 -1.26 -1.09 9.44
CA TRP A 51 -0.16 -0.46 8.70
C TRP A 51 0.89 -1.46 8.22
N LEU A 52 1.09 -2.58 8.92
CA LEU A 52 1.97 -3.66 8.45
C LEU A 52 1.40 -4.33 7.19
N ALA A 53 0.10 -4.63 7.17
CA ALA A 53 -0.55 -5.21 6.00
C ALA A 53 -0.50 -4.23 4.80
N ILE A 54 -0.80 -2.95 5.01
CA ILE A 54 -0.69 -1.93 3.95
C ILE A 54 0.76 -1.82 3.44
N HIS A 55 1.75 -1.87 4.33
CA HIS A 55 3.16 -1.82 3.97
C HIS A 55 3.58 -3.01 3.08
N GLU A 56 3.07 -4.23 3.36
CA GLU A 56 3.35 -5.42 2.54
C GLU A 56 2.81 -5.28 1.11
N HIS A 57 1.57 -4.82 0.97
CA HIS A 57 0.97 -4.50 -0.33
C HIS A 57 1.77 -3.41 -1.07
N LEU A 58 2.19 -2.35 -0.36
CA LEU A 58 3.03 -1.29 -0.93
C LEU A 58 4.39 -1.79 -1.42
N ALA A 59 5.05 -2.65 -0.64
CA ALA A 59 6.36 -3.20 -1.00
C ALA A 59 6.26 -4.06 -2.25
N THR A 60 5.19 -4.87 -2.36
CA THR A 60 4.89 -5.66 -3.55
C THR A 60 4.69 -4.76 -4.76
N ARG A 61 3.84 -3.73 -4.64
CA ARG A 61 3.57 -2.80 -5.74
C ARG A 61 4.81 -2.04 -6.20
N ALA A 62 5.62 -1.56 -5.26
CA ALA A 62 6.87 -0.87 -5.57
C ALA A 62 7.85 -1.78 -6.33
N ALA A 63 7.96 -3.05 -5.93
CA ALA A 63 8.80 -4.03 -6.61
C ALA A 63 8.31 -4.36 -8.03
N GLU A 64 7.00 -4.39 -8.26
CA GLU A 64 6.41 -4.55 -9.60
C GLU A 64 6.78 -3.39 -10.52
N VAL A 65 6.60 -2.15 -10.06
CA VAL A 65 6.92 -0.95 -10.85
C VAL A 65 8.41 -0.91 -11.20
N MET A 66 9.29 -1.21 -10.23
CA MET A 66 10.73 -1.29 -10.50
C MET A 66 11.07 -2.37 -11.55
N ARG A 67 10.33 -3.49 -11.55
CA ARG A 67 10.50 -4.54 -12.57
C ARG A 67 10.03 -4.07 -13.94
N GLU A 68 8.87 -3.39 -14.01
CA GLU A 68 8.34 -2.81 -15.25
C GLU A 68 9.33 -1.84 -15.88
N ASP A 69 9.92 -0.95 -15.07
CA ASP A 69 10.96 -0.01 -15.49
C ASP A 69 12.20 -0.72 -16.07
N LEU A 70 12.67 -1.80 -15.42
CA LEU A 70 13.82 -2.59 -15.88
C LEU A 70 13.54 -3.41 -17.14
N THR A 71 12.27 -3.78 -17.37
CA THR A 71 11.84 -4.53 -18.57
C THR A 71 11.49 -3.64 -19.76
N GLY A 72 11.58 -2.30 -19.62
CA GLY A 72 11.38 -1.35 -20.72
C GLY A 72 9.93 -1.23 -21.19
N ASN A 73 8.95 -1.63 -20.37
CA ASN A 73 7.54 -1.45 -20.69
C ASN A 73 7.12 -0.01 -20.35
N SER A 74 7.72 0.98 -21.02
CA SER A 74 7.26 2.36 -20.95
C SER A 74 5.85 2.43 -21.55
N PRO A 75 4.82 2.87 -20.81
CA PRO A 75 3.56 3.20 -21.45
C PRO A 75 3.83 4.37 -22.39
N THR A 76 3.77 4.12 -23.70
CA THR A 76 3.67 5.17 -24.70
C THR A 76 2.51 6.08 -24.33
N LEU A 77 2.82 7.28 -23.84
CA LEU A 77 1.89 8.39 -23.80
C LEU A 77 1.54 8.71 -25.26
N HIS A 78 0.34 8.29 -25.67
CA HIS A 78 -0.31 8.72 -26.91
C HIS A 78 -1.33 9.82 -26.59
#